data_AF-A0A3D5HAH5-F1
#
_entry.id   AF-A0A3D5HAH5-F1
#
_cell.length_a   1.000
_cell.length_b   1.000
_cell.length_c   1.000
_cell.angle_alpha   90.00
_cell.angle_beta   90.00
_cell.angle_gamma   90.00
#
_symmetry.space_group_name_H-M   'P 1'
#
loop_
_entity.id
_entity.type
_entity.pdbx_description
1 polymer ?
#
loop_
_entity_poly.entity_id
_entity_poly.type
_entity_poly.pdbx_seq_one_letter_code
_entity_poly.pdbx_strand_id
1 'polypeptide(L)'
;MVLAPEHPLVASLSSDVQRPAVLKYQSAAKLKSELDRGIDADKTGVFTGGYVINPATGKDIPVWIADYVLMGYGTGAIMAVPGHDERDHAFAKKFGLSIVEVVSGGNVDGAAFIDDGLAVNSANDSFSLNGLPTAEAKKRTIDWLAK
;
A
#
# COMPACT_ATOMS: atom_id res chain seq x y z
N MET A 1 1.64 -2.09 3.26
CA MET A 1 1.43 -3.17 2.27
C MET A 1 0.02 -3.67 2.48
N VAL A 2 -0.74 -3.85 1.40
CA VAL A 2 -2.12 -4.35 1.51
C VAL A 2 -2.28 -5.58 0.63
N LEU A 3 -2.77 -6.67 1.21
CA LEU A 3 -3.05 -7.93 0.53
C LEU A 3 -4.55 -8.12 0.36
N ALA A 4 -4.94 -8.84 -0.69
CA ALA A 4 -6.29 -9.37 -0.76
C ALA A 4 -6.53 -10.31 0.43
N PRO A 5 -7.75 -10.38 0.99
CA PRO A 5 -8.05 -11.25 2.12
C PRO A 5 -7.74 -12.72 1.85
N GLU A 6 -7.88 -13.18 0.61
CA GLU A 6 -7.64 -14.57 0.20
C GLU A 6 -6.18 -14.86 -0.16
N HIS A 7 -5.28 -13.88 -0.04
CA HIS A 7 -3.89 -14.03 -0.48
C HIS A 7 -3.14 -15.10 0.32
N PRO A 8 -2.39 -16.03 -0.32
CA PRO A 8 -1.74 -17.16 0.37
C PRO A 8 -0.81 -16.77 1.52
N LEU A 9 -0.14 -15.62 1.40
CA LEU A 9 0.79 -15.12 2.43
C LEU A 9 0.09 -14.55 3.68
N VAL A 10 -1.22 -14.34 3.67
CA VAL A 10 -1.94 -13.77 4.83
C VAL A 10 -1.74 -14.63 6.07
N ALA A 11 -1.78 -15.96 5.91
CA ALA A 11 -1.60 -16.87 7.03
C ALA A 11 -0.20 -16.75 7.67
N SER A 12 0.86 -16.68 6.85
CA SER A 12 2.24 -16.55 7.33
C SER A 12 2.58 -15.17 7.88
N LEU A 13 1.85 -14.13 7.44
CA LEU A 13 2.06 -12.75 7.87
C LEU A 13 1.12 -12.34 9.00
N SER A 14 0.27 -13.25 9.48
CA SER A 14 -0.65 -12.97 10.59
C SER A 14 -0.07 -13.45 11.92
N SER A 15 0.11 -12.51 12.85
CA SER A 15 0.46 -12.83 14.24
C SER A 15 -0.66 -13.64 14.92
N ASP A 16 -0.30 -14.43 15.94
CA ASP A 16 -1.27 -15.22 16.71
C ASP A 16 -2.36 -14.36 17.35
N VAL A 17 -1.98 -13.17 17.83
CA VAL A 17 -2.89 -12.21 18.45
C VAL A 17 -3.93 -11.67 17.45
N GLN A 18 -3.51 -11.41 16.20
CA GLN A 18 -4.41 -10.87 15.17
C GLN A 18 -5.15 -11.92 14.36
N ARG A 19 -4.73 -13.19 14.42
CA ARG A 19 -5.34 -14.27 13.63
C ARG A 19 -6.86 -14.37 13.77
N PRO A 20 -7.48 -14.23 14.96
CA PRO A 20 -8.94 -14.25 15.07
C PRO A 20 -9.62 -13.13 14.27
N ALA A 21 -9.07 -11.91 14.32
CA ALA A 21 -9.60 -10.76 13.58
C ALA A 21 -9.44 -10.93 12.07
N VAL A 22 -8.28 -11.44 11.63
CA VAL A 22 -7.98 -11.76 10.23
C VAL A 22 -8.96 -12.80 9.67
N LEU A 23 -9.16 -13.92 10.37
CA LEU A 23 -10.08 -14.99 9.94
C LEU A 23 -11.54 -14.51 9.87
N LYS A 24 -11.95 -13.68 10.83
CA LYS A 24 -13.28 -13.05 10.83
C LYS A 24 -13.45 -12.16 9.60
N TYR A 25 -12.45 -11.35 9.28
CA TYR A 25 -12.48 -10.46 8.13
C TYR A 25 -12.48 -11.24 6.80
N GLN A 26 -11.67 -12.29 6.67
CA GLN A 26 -11.68 -13.17 5.50
C GLN A 26 -13.05 -13.81 5.28
N SER A 27 -13.71 -14.26 6.35
CA SER A 27 -15.06 -14.83 6.26
C SER A 27 -16.09 -13.81 5.79
N ALA A 28 -16.02 -12.57 6.27
CA ALA A 28 -16.89 -11.49 5.83
C ALA A 28 -16.62 -11.08 4.37
N ALA A 29 -15.36 -10.99 3.96
CA ALA A 29 -14.96 -10.63 2.60
C ALA A 29 -15.43 -11.66 1.56
N LYS A 30 -15.42 -12.96 1.91
CA LYS A 30 -15.92 -14.05 1.05
C LYS A 30 -17.42 -13.97 0.76
N LEU A 31 -18.20 -13.29 1.60
CA LEU A 31 -19.65 -13.13 1.42
C LEU A 31 -19.99 -11.98 0.45
N LYS A 32 -19.02 -11.12 0.12
CA LYS A 32 -19.19 -10.04 -0.86
C LYS A 32 -18.77 -10.53 -2.24
N SER A 33 -19.46 -10.08 -3.29
CA SER A 33 -18.95 -10.30 -4.65
C SER A 33 -17.72 -9.42 -4.93
N GLU A 34 -16.88 -9.80 -5.90
CA GLU A 34 -15.74 -8.96 -6.30
C GLU A 34 -16.19 -7.57 -6.79
N LEU A 35 -17.35 -7.49 -7.47
CA LEU A 35 -17.95 -6.25 -7.92
C LEU A 35 -18.29 -5.33 -6.74
N ASP A 36 -18.93 -5.88 -5.70
CA ASP A 36 -19.31 -5.13 -4.50
C ASP A 36 -18.07 -4.60 -3.76
N ARG A 37 -16.99 -5.39 -3.72
CA ARG A 37 -15.73 -5.03 -3.08
C ARG A 37 -14.98 -3.89 -3.79
N GLY A 38 -15.08 -3.82 -5.12
CA GLY A 38 -14.44 -2.77 -5.91
C GLY A 38 -15.14 -1.41 -5.82
N ILE A 39 -16.45 -1.41 -5.54
CA ILE A 39 -17.32 -0.23 -5.55
C ILE A 39 -17.54 0.33 -4.13
N ASP A 40 -17.23 -0.45 -3.08
CA ASP A 40 -17.51 -0.07 -1.69
C ASP A 40 -16.83 1.27 -1.31
N ALA A 41 -17.68 2.23 -0.93
CA ALA A 41 -17.27 3.56 -0.53
C ALA A 41 -16.61 3.54 0.86
N ASP A 42 -17.02 2.61 1.73
CA ASP A 42 -16.43 2.50 3.06
C ASP A 42 -15.20 1.59 3.04
N LYS A 43 -14.01 2.17 3.19
CA LYS A 43 -12.76 1.40 3.18
C LYS A 43 -12.65 0.54 4.43
N THR A 44 -12.64 -0.78 4.28
CA THR A 44 -12.46 -1.70 5.41
C THR A 44 -11.11 -2.40 5.32
N GLY A 45 -10.57 -2.82 6.46
CA GLY A 45 -9.32 -3.57 6.50
C GLY A 45 -8.93 -3.98 7.90
N VAL A 46 -8.02 -4.94 8.00
CA VAL A 46 -7.50 -5.47 9.26
C VAL A 46 -5.98 -5.56 9.21
N PHE A 47 -5.34 -5.06 10.27
CA PHE A 47 -3.91 -5.24 10.48
C PHE A 47 -3.60 -6.70 10.82
N THR A 48 -2.66 -7.29 10.10
CA THR A 48 -2.29 -8.70 10.28
C THR A 48 -1.39 -8.95 11.51
N GLY A 49 -0.76 -7.90 12.04
CA GLY A 49 0.32 -8.06 13.04
C GLY A 49 1.69 -8.35 12.42
N GLY A 50 1.76 -8.56 11.10
CA GLY A 50 3.00 -8.77 10.37
C GLY A 50 3.54 -7.49 9.75
N TYR A 51 4.84 -7.53 9.46
CA TYR A 51 5.59 -6.46 8.81
C TYR A 51 6.41 -7.03 7.65
N VAL A 52 6.67 -6.19 6.65
CA VAL A 52 7.60 -6.47 5.55
C VAL A 52 8.58 -5.32 5.41
N ILE A 53 9.76 -5.59 4.87
CA ILE A 53 10.79 -4.57 4.68
C ILE A 53 10.56 -3.83 3.36
N ASN A 54 10.58 -2.50 3.41
CA ASN A 54 10.70 -1.68 2.22
C ASN A 54 12.13 -1.80 1.66
N PRO A 55 12.35 -2.33 0.45
CA PRO A 55 13.71 -2.47 -0.09
C PRO A 55 14.42 -1.12 -0.31
N ALA A 56 13.68 -0.05 -0.57
CA ALA A 56 14.25 1.27 -0.80
C ALA A 56 14.69 1.98 0.49
N THR A 57 14.03 1.72 1.63
CA THR A 57 14.31 2.44 2.88
C THR A 57 14.81 1.56 4.03
N GLY A 58 14.72 0.24 3.89
CA GLY A 58 15.02 -0.72 4.96
C GLY A 58 14.01 -0.70 6.12
N LYS A 59 12.96 0.11 6.05
CA LYS A 59 11.99 0.27 7.14
C LYS A 59 10.90 -0.79 7.09
N ASP A 60 10.41 -1.15 8.26
CA ASP A 60 9.22 -2.00 8.42
C ASP A 60 7.97 -1.30 7.90
N ILE A 61 7.19 -2.03 7.10
CA ILE A 61 5.87 -1.62 6.62
C ILE A 61 4.85 -2.60 7.20
N PRO A 62 3.79 -2.10 7.88
CA PRO A 62 2.73 -2.98 8.37
C PRO A 62 1.97 -3.62 7.20
N VAL A 63 1.63 -4.89 7.38
CA VAL A 63 0.83 -5.65 6.42
C VAL A 63 -0.64 -5.64 6.85
N TRP A 64 -1.50 -5.19 5.94
CA TRP A 64 -2.94 -5.16 6.11
C TRP A 64 -3.61 -6.08 5.09
N ILE A 65 -4.82 -6.52 5.41
CA ILE A 65 -5.75 -7.08 4.42
C ILE A 65 -6.91 -6.12 4.23
N ALA A 66 -7.35 -5.95 2.98
CA ALA A 66 -8.49 -5.10 2.65
C ALA A 66 -9.22 -5.64 1.42
N ASP A 67 -10.54 -5.47 1.39
CA ASP A 67 -11.40 -5.99 0.35
C ASP A 67 -11.24 -5.29 -1.01
N TYR A 68 -10.76 -4.05 -1.03
CA TYR A 68 -10.44 -3.31 -2.26
C TYR A 68 -9.22 -3.85 -3.03
N VAL A 69 -8.44 -4.76 -2.43
CA VAL A 69 -7.37 -5.51 -3.11
C VAL A 69 -7.93 -6.86 -3.55
N LEU A 70 -7.84 -7.16 -4.85
CA LEU A 70 -8.46 -8.33 -5.47
C LEU A 70 -7.40 -9.35 -5.88
N MET A 71 -7.60 -10.63 -5.53
CA MET A 71 -6.69 -11.70 -5.96
C MET A 71 -6.65 -11.89 -7.47
N GLY A 72 -7.76 -11.65 -8.17
CA GLY A 72 -7.85 -11.79 -9.63
C GLY A 72 -7.17 -10.66 -10.42
N TYR A 73 -6.65 -9.62 -9.76
CA TYR A 73 -6.03 -8.47 -10.41
C TYR A 73 -4.59 -8.26 -9.92
N GLY A 74 -3.64 -8.26 -10.86
CA GLY A 74 -2.21 -8.18 -10.55
C GLY A 74 -1.74 -9.40 -9.76
N THR A 75 -1.08 -9.18 -8.62
CA THR A 75 -0.56 -10.25 -7.75
C THR A 75 -1.46 -10.52 -6.53
N GLY A 76 -2.58 -9.82 -6.40
CA GLY A 76 -3.38 -9.83 -5.17
C GLY A 76 -2.71 -9.12 -3.98
N ALA A 77 -1.69 -8.31 -4.26
CA ALA A 77 -0.94 -7.54 -3.28
C ALA A 77 -0.56 -6.17 -3.89
N ILE A 78 -0.66 -5.10 -3.09
CA ILE A 78 -0.26 -3.76 -3.52
C ILE A 78 0.64 -3.09 -2.49
N MET A 79 1.62 -2.34 -2.98
CA MET A 79 2.26 -1.31 -2.18
C MET A 79 1.32 -0.11 -2.10
N ALA A 80 0.91 0.26 -0.89
CA ALA A 80 0.07 1.42 -0.68
C ALA A 80 0.94 2.68 -0.63
N VAL A 81 0.57 3.73 -1.38
CA VAL A 81 1.29 5.00 -1.44
C VAL A 81 0.32 6.16 -1.13
N PRO A 82 -0.05 6.36 0.15
CA PRO A 82 -1.12 7.30 0.54
C PRO A 82 -0.89 8.76 0.15
N GLY A 83 0.37 9.17 -0.08
CA GLY A 83 0.65 10.52 -0.56
C GLY A 83 0.18 10.75 -2.00
N HIS A 84 0.03 9.69 -2.80
CA HIS A 84 -0.09 9.78 -4.26
C HIS A 84 -1.12 8.82 -4.89
N ASP A 85 -1.93 8.12 -4.08
CA ASP A 85 -3.11 7.36 -4.52
C ASP A 85 -4.29 7.68 -3.60
N GLU A 86 -5.42 8.09 -4.18
CA GLU A 86 -6.60 8.54 -3.41
C GLU A 86 -7.22 7.43 -2.55
N ARG A 87 -7.20 6.18 -3.03
CA ARG A 87 -7.77 5.04 -2.29
C ARG A 87 -6.89 4.71 -1.10
N ASP A 88 -5.58 4.69 -1.30
CA ASP A 88 -4.62 4.49 -0.22
C ASP A 88 -4.63 5.65 0.77
N HIS A 89 -4.84 6.88 0.30
CA HIS A 89 -5.00 8.06 1.16
C HIS A 89 -6.22 7.94 2.06
N ALA A 90 -7.39 7.62 1.49
CA ALA A 90 -8.61 7.42 2.27
C ALA A 90 -8.46 6.30 3.30
N PHE A 91 -7.81 5.20 2.91
CA PHE A 91 -7.50 4.09 3.81
C PHE A 91 -6.55 4.54 4.93
N ALA A 92 -5.45 5.20 4.61
CA ALA A 92 -4.47 5.68 5.59
C ALA A 92 -5.08 6.68 6.56
N LYS A 93 -5.90 7.63 6.08
CA LYS A 93 -6.64 8.57 6.93
C LYS A 93 -7.57 7.85 7.91
N LYS A 94 -8.35 6.87 7.42
CA LYS A 94 -9.30 6.11 8.24
C LYS A 94 -8.60 5.30 9.34
N PHE A 95 -7.46 4.70 9.02
CA PHE A 95 -6.73 3.80 9.93
C PHE A 95 -5.53 4.47 10.63
N GLY A 96 -5.35 5.78 10.48
CA GLY A 96 -4.27 6.53 11.13
C GLY A 96 -2.86 6.10 10.69
N LEU A 97 -2.69 5.70 9.43
CA LEU A 97 -1.41 5.27 8.88
C LEU A 97 -0.58 6.45 8.39
N SER A 98 0.74 6.28 8.36
CA SER A 98 1.68 7.31 7.89
C SER A 98 1.43 7.65 6.43
N ILE A 99 1.36 8.95 6.14
CA ILE A 99 1.33 9.51 4.78
C ILE A 99 2.69 10.17 4.55
N VAL A 100 3.40 9.75 3.50
CA VAL A 100 4.74 10.25 3.18
C VAL A 100 4.69 10.88 1.79
N GLU A 101 5.14 12.12 1.69
CA GLU A 101 5.33 12.80 0.41
C GLU A 101 6.59 12.27 -0.26
N VAL A 102 6.46 11.72 -1.46
CA VAL A 102 7.58 11.30 -2.30
C VAL A 102 7.59 11.97 -3.68
N VAL A 103 6.54 12.72 -4.03
CA VAL A 103 6.45 13.57 -5.22
C VAL A 103 5.96 14.96 -4.79
N SER A 104 6.74 16.00 -5.08
CA SER A 104 6.36 17.38 -4.77
C SER A 104 5.30 17.89 -5.73
N GLY A 105 4.37 18.71 -5.24
CA GLY A 105 3.40 19.43 -6.08
C GLY A 105 2.05 19.68 -5.44
N GLY A 106 1.79 19.08 -4.27
CA GLY A 106 0.55 19.28 -3.50
C GLY A 106 0.79 19.25 -2.00
N ASN A 107 -0.29 19.18 -1.23
CA ASN A 107 -0.25 18.99 0.22
C ASN A 107 -0.84 17.62 0.58
N VAL A 108 0.05 16.65 0.81
CA VAL A 108 -0.32 15.26 1.12
C VAL A 108 -0.94 15.10 2.51
N ASP A 109 -0.94 16.12 3.37
CA ASP A 109 -1.68 16.08 4.63
C ASP A 109 -3.19 16.28 4.42
N GLY A 110 -3.58 16.94 3.32
CA GLY A 110 -4.97 17.21 2.98
C GLY A 110 -5.57 16.17 2.05
N ALA A 111 -4.91 15.89 0.94
CA ALA A 111 -5.36 14.98 -0.11
C ALA A 111 -4.17 14.35 -0.84
N ALA A 112 -4.36 13.23 -1.52
CA ALA A 112 -3.33 12.63 -2.36
C ALA A 112 -2.96 13.58 -3.52
N PHE A 113 -1.67 13.75 -3.78
CA PHE A 113 -1.17 14.42 -4.98
C PHE A 113 -0.95 13.39 -6.09
N ILE A 114 -1.83 13.37 -7.10
CA ILE A 114 -1.90 12.32 -8.13
C ILE A 114 -1.26 12.69 -9.47
N ASP A 115 -0.78 13.92 -9.61
CA ASP A 115 -0.14 14.40 -10.83
C ASP A 115 1.37 14.11 -10.83
N ASP A 116 2.00 14.32 -11.99
CA ASP A 116 3.45 14.25 -12.10
C ASP A 116 4.12 15.46 -11.44
N GLY A 117 5.31 15.23 -10.87
CA GLY A 117 6.10 16.25 -10.18
C GLY A 117 7.56 15.85 -10.10
N LEU A 118 8.28 16.42 -9.14
CA LEU A 118 9.65 16.04 -8.84
C LEU A 118 9.68 15.08 -7.65
N ALA A 119 10.46 14.02 -7.75
CA ALA A 119 10.63 13.12 -6.61
C ALA A 119 11.33 13.86 -5.44
N VAL A 120 10.83 13.63 -4.23
CA VAL A 120 11.36 14.15 -2.96
C VAL A 120 11.40 13.01 -1.94
N ASN A 121 12.16 13.17 -0.85
CA ASN A 121 12.26 12.16 0.23
C ASN A 121 12.56 10.72 -0.26
N SER A 122 13.22 10.59 -1.42
CA SER A 122 13.38 9.36 -2.19
C SER A 122 14.85 9.08 -2.47
N ALA A 123 15.66 9.05 -1.40
CA ALA A 123 17.09 8.79 -1.46
C ALA A 123 17.53 7.81 -0.36
N ASN A 124 18.54 6.99 -0.66
CA ASN A 124 19.27 6.15 0.28
C ASN A 124 20.76 6.11 -0.07
N ASP A 125 21.53 5.27 0.61
CA ASP A 125 22.99 5.18 0.44
C ASP A 125 23.45 4.72 -0.95
N SER A 126 22.59 4.00 -1.68
CA SER A 126 22.93 3.36 -2.97
C SER A 126 22.32 4.07 -4.18
N PHE A 127 21.24 4.83 -4.00
CA PHE A 127 20.55 5.52 -5.08
C PHE A 127 19.79 6.75 -4.58
N SER A 128 19.53 7.70 -5.49
CA SER A 128 18.65 8.84 -5.22
C SER A 128 17.78 9.15 -6.43
N LEU A 129 16.51 9.45 -6.15
CA LEU A 129 15.55 9.95 -7.12
C LEU A 129 15.26 11.44 -6.94
N ASN A 130 15.75 12.06 -5.86
CA ASN A 130 15.37 13.43 -5.52
C ASN A 130 15.67 14.41 -6.66
N GLY A 131 14.69 15.25 -6.99
CA GLY A 131 14.76 16.23 -8.08
C GLY A 131 14.51 15.67 -9.47
N LEU A 132 14.34 14.35 -9.63
CA LEU A 132 13.99 13.76 -10.93
C LEU A 132 12.49 13.94 -11.23
N PRO A 133 12.12 14.24 -12.48
CA PRO A 133 10.73 14.18 -12.93
C PRO A 133 10.16 12.77 -12.80
N THR A 134 8.86 12.63 -12.52
CA THR A 134 8.19 11.32 -12.31
C THR A 134 8.54 10.28 -13.38
N ALA A 135 8.56 10.65 -14.66
CA ALA A 135 8.87 9.73 -15.76
C ALA A 135 10.30 9.14 -15.66
N GLU A 136 11.28 9.97 -15.31
CA GLU A 136 12.67 9.55 -15.13
C GLU A 136 12.85 8.75 -13.84
N ALA A 137 12.20 9.17 -12.76
CA ALA A 137 12.20 8.47 -11.48
C ALA A 137 11.64 7.04 -11.62
N LYS A 138 10.53 6.87 -12.36
CA LYS A 138 9.96 5.55 -12.68
C LYS A 138 10.99 4.65 -13.37
N LYS A 139 11.61 5.13 -14.45
CA LYS A 139 12.62 4.38 -15.19
C LYS A 139 13.80 3.98 -14.31
N ARG A 140 14.36 4.94 -13.57
CA ARG A 140 15.52 4.70 -12.69
C ARG A 140 15.23 3.72 -11.57
N THR A 141 14.01 3.73 -11.03
CA THR A 141 13.57 2.80 -9.98
C THR A 141 13.48 1.37 -10.51
N ILE A 142 12.92 1.19 -11.72
CA ILE A 142 12.82 -0.12 -12.37
C ILE A 142 14.23 -0.69 -12.62
N ASP A 143 15.13 0.13 -13.17
CA ASP A 143 16.52 -0.28 -13.45
C ASP A 143 17.30 -0.63 -12.16
N TRP A 144 16.95 0.01 -11.04
CA TRP A 144 17.55 -0.29 -9.74
C TRP A 144 17.00 -1.60 -9.13
N LEU A 145 15.69 -1.83 -9.21
CA LEU A 145 15.05 -3.06 -8.68
C LEU A 145 15.36 -4.32 -9.50
N ALA A 146 15.77 -4.18 -10.76
CA ALA A 146 16.11 -5.30 -11.62
C ALA A 146 17.51 -5.90 -11.38
N LYS A 147 18.31 -5.28 -10.49
CA LYS A 147 19.68 -5.71 -10.15
C LYS A 147 19.68 -6.53 -8.87
#